data_AF-A0A968PEH4-F1
#
_entry.id   AF-A0A968PEH4-F1
#
_cell.length_a   1.000
_cell.length_b   1.000
_cell.length_c   1.000
_cell.angle_alpha   90.00
_cell.angle_beta   90.00
_cell.angle_gamma   90.00
#
_symmetry.space_group_name_H-M   'P 1'
#
loop_
_entity.id
_entity.type
_entity.pdbx_description
1 polymer ?
#
loop_
_entity_poly.entity_id
_entity_poly.type
_entity_poly.pdbx_seq_one_letter_code
_entity_poly.pdbx_strand_id
1 'polypeptide(L)'
;MFLPIRTDRSLRHTPWVNYCLVAVNVMIHLLAMQPASQGWRELFVLYPQQPATWHGFPFQYLTYQFLHADWMHLAGNMLFLLIFGDNIEDSMGHARFLVFYLLCG
;
A
#
# COMPACT_ATOMS: atom_id res chain seq x y z
N MET A 1 12.79 -11.32 19.51
CA MET A 1 13.28 -10.85 18.19
C MET A 1 12.52 -9.58 17.87
N PHE A 2 13.17 -8.42 17.82
CA PHE A 2 12.49 -7.10 17.75
C PHE A 2 12.01 -6.72 16.34
N LEU A 3 12.56 -7.34 15.29
CA LEU A 3 12.15 -7.13 13.90
C LEU A 3 11.89 -8.49 13.24
N PRO A 4 10.69 -8.74 12.69
CA PRO A 4 10.45 -9.93 11.88
C PRO A 4 11.25 -9.79 10.58
N ILE A 5 11.92 -10.88 10.16
CA ILE A 5 12.71 -10.93 8.91
C ILE A 5 12.07 -11.91 7.93
N ARG A 6 11.39 -12.94 8.44
CA ARG A 6 10.71 -13.98 7.66
C ARG A 6 9.72 -14.73 8.54
N THR A 7 8.75 -15.39 7.94
CA THR A 7 7.95 -16.45 8.57
C THR A 7 8.55 -17.83 8.30
N ASP A 8 8.19 -18.80 9.14
CA ASP A 8 8.59 -20.20 9.06
C ASP A 8 7.75 -21.01 8.05
N ARG A 9 6.70 -20.41 7.50
CA ARG A 9 5.79 -21.03 6.54
C ARG A 9 6.40 -21.08 5.13
N SER A 10 6.29 -22.25 4.49
CA SER A 10 6.57 -22.38 3.06
C SER A 10 5.39 -21.85 2.24
N LEU A 11 5.70 -21.06 1.22
CA LEU A 11 4.71 -20.56 0.27
C LEU A 11 4.36 -21.68 -0.73
N ARG A 12 3.07 -21.88 -1.00
CA ARG A 12 2.60 -22.82 -2.02
C ARG A 12 2.49 -22.15 -3.39
N HIS A 13 2.25 -20.84 -3.43
CA HIS A 13 2.17 -20.05 -4.64
C HIS A 13 3.05 -18.81 -4.55
N THR A 14 3.54 -18.32 -5.68
CA THR A 14 4.27 -17.05 -5.75
C THR A 14 3.29 -15.89 -5.48
N PRO A 15 3.57 -15.02 -4.49
CA PRO A 15 2.65 -13.97 -4.05
C PRO A 15 2.74 -12.73 -4.96
N TRP A 16 2.26 -12.88 -6.21
CA TRP A 16 2.36 -11.84 -7.23
C TRP A 16 1.68 -10.54 -6.84
N VAL A 17 0.51 -10.61 -6.21
CA VAL A 17 -0.23 -9.40 -5.82
C VAL A 17 0.54 -8.65 -4.75
N ASN A 18 1.12 -9.33 -3.78
CA ASN A 18 1.96 -8.72 -2.75
C ASN A 18 3.14 -7.96 -3.37
N TYR A 19 3.87 -8.60 -4.28
CA TYR A 19 4.98 -7.96 -4.99
C TYR A 19 4.53 -6.77 -5.83
N CYS A 20 3.38 -6.89 -6.53
CA CYS A 20 2.81 -5.79 -7.29
C CYS A 20 2.41 -4.62 -6.38
N LEU A 21 1.78 -4.88 -5.24
CA LEU A 21 1.40 -3.84 -4.28
C LEU A 21 2.64 -3.13 -3.73
N VAL A 22 3.70 -3.86 -3.39
CA VAL A 22 4.98 -3.28 -2.96
C VAL A 22 5.55 -2.38 -4.06
N ALA A 23 5.61 -2.88 -5.31
CA ALA A 23 6.11 -2.11 -6.44
C ALA A 23 5.27 -0.84 -6.68
N VAL A 24 3.94 -0.92 -6.60
CA VAL A 24 3.03 0.22 -6.75
C VAL A 24 3.24 1.25 -5.65
N ASN A 25 3.36 0.83 -4.39
CA ASN A 25 3.63 1.73 -3.26
C ASN A 25 4.96 2.48 -3.42
N VAL A 26 6.03 1.76 -3.80
CA VAL A 26 7.35 2.36 -4.06
C VAL A 26 7.28 3.32 -5.24
N MET A 27 6.62 2.93 -6.34
CA MET A 27 6.47 3.78 -7.52
C MET A 27 5.71 5.08 -7.19
N ILE A 28 4.59 4.98 -6.48
CA ILE A 28 3.79 6.15 -6.07
C ILE A 28 4.61 7.07 -5.17
N HIS A 29 5.38 6.52 -4.22
CA HIS A 29 6.26 7.32 -3.37
C HIS A 29 7.30 8.09 -4.20
N LEU A 30 8.01 7.41 -5.11
CA LEU A 30 9.00 8.03 -5.99
C LEU A 30 8.41 9.14 -6.88
N LEU A 31 7.23 8.90 -7.44
CA LEU A 31 6.52 9.89 -8.25
C LEU A 31 6.06 11.08 -7.39
N ALA A 32 5.56 10.82 -6.17
CA ALA A 32 5.09 11.86 -5.26
C ALA A 32 6.23 12.77 -4.76
N MET A 33 7.48 12.31 -4.79
CA MET A 33 8.62 13.16 -4.44
C MET A 33 8.98 14.19 -5.51
N GLN A 34 8.47 14.06 -6.74
CA GLN A 34 8.78 14.99 -7.81
C GLN A 34 8.03 16.32 -7.64
N PRO A 35 8.63 17.49 -7.93
CA PRO A 35 7.93 18.78 -7.83
C PRO A 35 6.64 18.85 -8.67
N ALA A 36 6.64 18.20 -9.84
CA ALA A 36 5.50 18.15 -10.76
C ALA A 36 4.30 17.34 -10.22
N SER A 37 4.45 16.67 -9.08
CA SER A 37 3.41 15.78 -8.53
C SER A 37 2.32 16.50 -7.75
N GLN A 38 2.49 17.79 -7.41
CA GLN A 38 1.56 18.53 -6.56
C GLN A 38 0.11 18.44 -7.04
N GLY A 39 -0.15 18.48 -8.35
CA GLY A 39 -1.51 18.42 -8.89
C GLY A 39 -2.23 17.09 -8.65
N TRP A 40 -1.55 15.95 -8.83
CA TRP A 40 -2.17 14.64 -8.66
C TRP A 40 -2.03 14.07 -7.25
N ARG A 41 -1.04 14.54 -6.46
CA ARG A 41 -0.84 14.10 -5.07
C ARG A 41 -2.05 14.37 -4.19
N GLU A 42 -2.76 15.48 -4.42
CA GLU A 42 -3.98 15.81 -3.68
C GLU A 42 -5.06 14.72 -3.83
N LEU A 43 -5.07 13.95 -4.94
CA LEU A 43 -5.98 12.81 -5.14
C LEU A 43 -5.67 11.63 -4.22
N PHE A 44 -4.51 11.62 -3.58
CA PHE A 44 -4.04 10.59 -2.66
C PHE A 44 -4.03 11.06 -1.20
N VAL A 45 -4.20 12.36 -0.93
CA VAL A 45 -4.27 12.85 0.46
C VAL A 45 -5.71 12.77 0.94
N LEU A 46 -5.96 12.04 2.03
CA LEU A 46 -7.27 12.00 2.68
C LEU A 46 -7.37 13.13 3.70
N TYR A 47 -8.28 14.09 3.49
CA TYR A 47 -8.51 15.24 4.38
C TYR A 47 -9.83 15.13 5.14
N PRO A 48 -9.95 14.25 6.15
CA PRO A 48 -11.23 13.85 6.76
C PRO A 48 -12.09 15.00 7.32
N GLN A 49 -11.51 16.18 7.54
CA GLN A 49 -12.15 17.33 8.17
C GLN A 49 -12.94 18.22 7.19
N GLN A 50 -12.80 18.08 5.86
CA GLN A 50 -13.46 18.97 4.88
C GLN A 50 -14.03 18.26 3.63
N PRO A 51 -14.88 17.22 3.75
CA PRO A 51 -15.31 16.35 2.64
C PRO A 51 -15.89 17.03 1.38
N ALA A 52 -16.39 18.26 1.47
CA ALA A 52 -17.06 18.95 0.37
C ALA A 52 -16.14 19.75 -0.58
N THR A 53 -14.86 19.95 -0.24
CA THR A 53 -13.89 20.70 -1.09
C THR A 53 -12.97 19.78 -1.89
N TRP A 54 -13.26 18.47 -1.90
CA TRP A 54 -12.37 17.43 -2.41
C TRP A 54 -12.50 17.26 -3.92
N HIS A 55 -11.50 17.71 -4.67
CA HIS A 55 -11.26 17.19 -6.01
C HIS A 55 -10.77 15.73 -5.86
N GLY A 56 -11.66 14.73 -6.00
CA GLY A 56 -11.28 13.31 -5.91
C GLY A 56 -12.06 12.46 -4.91
N PHE A 57 -13.02 13.01 -4.14
CA PHE A 57 -13.97 12.19 -3.38
C PHE A 57 -14.81 11.31 -4.33
N PRO A 58 -15.08 10.03 -4.02
CA PRO A 58 -14.68 9.27 -2.82
C PRO A 58 -13.38 8.47 -2.99
N PHE A 59 -12.66 8.60 -4.11
CA PHE A 59 -11.50 7.77 -4.45
C PHE A 59 -10.36 7.88 -3.43
N GLN A 60 -10.28 8.97 -2.68
CA GLN A 60 -9.32 9.17 -1.59
C GLN A 60 -9.41 8.10 -0.49
N TYR A 61 -10.57 7.47 -0.26
CA TYR A 61 -10.67 6.33 0.67
C TYR A 61 -9.98 5.05 0.17
N LEU A 62 -9.59 5.02 -1.10
CA LEU A 62 -8.84 3.93 -1.70
C LEU A 62 -7.38 4.33 -1.91
N THR A 63 -7.14 5.53 -2.44
CA THR A 63 -5.81 5.96 -2.89
C THR A 63 -4.89 6.34 -1.72
N TYR A 64 -5.45 6.76 -0.57
CA TYR A 64 -4.63 7.23 0.55
C TYR A 64 -3.66 6.21 1.12
N GLN A 65 -4.05 4.93 1.14
CA GLN A 65 -3.21 3.84 1.65
C GLN A 65 -1.90 3.66 0.87
N PHE A 66 -1.77 4.27 -0.32
CA PHE A 66 -0.56 4.18 -1.15
C PHE A 66 0.41 5.35 -0.93
N LEU A 67 0.00 6.42 -0.26
CA LEU A 67 0.84 7.61 -0.05
C LEU A 67 1.57 7.53 1.28
N HIS A 68 2.89 7.64 1.24
CA HIS A 68 3.76 7.55 2.42
C HIS A 68 4.49 8.87 2.66
N ALA A 69 4.57 9.29 3.93
CA ALA A 69 5.11 10.60 4.32
C ALA A 69 6.64 10.71 4.14
N ASP A 70 7.36 9.61 4.38
CA ASP A 70 8.81 9.56 4.35
C ASP A 70 9.32 8.12 4.07
N TRP A 71 10.63 8.01 3.86
CA TRP A 71 11.29 6.75 3.53
C TRP A 71 11.20 5.69 4.63
N MET A 72 11.25 6.08 5.91
CA MET A 72 11.17 5.13 7.02
C MET A 72 9.76 4.58 7.13
N HIS A 73 8.74 5.44 6.97
CA HIS A 73 7.35 5.01 6.96
C HIS A 73 7.06 4.05 5.79
N LEU A 74 7.57 4.34 4.58
CA LEU A 74 7.49 3.40 3.45
C LEU A 74 8.21 2.09 3.74
N ALA A 75 9.46 2.13 4.17
CA ALA A 75 10.27 0.94 4.43
C ALA A 75 9.64 0.03 5.48
N GLY A 76 9.11 0.62 6.57
CA GLY A 76 8.37 -0.11 7.59
C GLY A 76 7.16 -0.85 7.01
N ASN A 77 6.28 -0.15 6.29
CA ASN A 77 5.10 -0.78 5.70
C ASN A 77 5.45 -1.86 4.68
N MET A 78 6.44 -1.61 3.82
CA MET A 78 6.84 -2.60 2.82
C MET A 78 7.48 -3.83 3.46
N LEU A 79 8.21 -3.69 4.57
CA LEU A 79 8.72 -4.83 5.33
C LEU A 79 7.58 -5.71 5.86
N PHE A 80 6.55 -5.10 6.47
CA PHE A 80 5.37 -5.85 6.93
C PHE A 80 4.62 -6.50 5.78
N LEU A 81 4.39 -5.78 4.69
CA LEU A 81 3.69 -6.29 3.51
C LEU A 81 4.47 -7.46 2.87
N LEU A 82 5.78 -7.37 2.75
CA LEU A 82 6.63 -8.45 2.22
C LEU A 82 6.63 -9.71 3.10
N ILE A 83 6.64 -9.56 4.43
CA ILE A 83 6.77 -10.69 5.37
C ILE A 83 5.44 -11.36 5.70
N PHE A 84 4.36 -10.58 5.78
CA PHE A 84 3.04 -11.09 6.19
C PHE A 84 2.06 -11.16 5.02
N GLY A 85 2.15 -10.24 4.06
CA GLY A 85 1.26 -10.19 2.92
C GLY A 85 1.38 -11.42 2.01
N ASP A 86 2.57 -11.97 1.84
CA ASP A 86 2.81 -13.20 1.08
C ASP A 86 2.06 -14.41 1.67
N ASN A 87 2.07 -14.55 2.99
CA ASN A 87 1.43 -15.63 3.72
C ASN A 87 -0.09 -15.50 3.73
N ILE A 88 -0.59 -14.26 3.79
CA ILE A 88 -2.02 -13.97 3.66
C ILE A 88 -2.47 -14.25 2.23
N GLU A 89 -1.72 -13.80 1.22
CA GLU A 89 -1.99 -14.05 -0.19
C GLU A 89 -1.97 -15.55 -0.51
N ASP A 90 -1.00 -16.31 -0.01
CA ASP A 90 -0.96 -17.77 -0.17
C ASP A 90 -2.18 -18.46 0.45
N SER A 91 -2.70 -17.91 1.56
CA SER A 91 -3.86 -18.49 2.26
C SER A 91 -5.19 -18.13 1.61
N MET A 92 -5.32 -16.90 1.09
CA MET A 92 -6.55 -16.38 0.49
C MET A 92 -6.59 -16.53 -1.03
N GLY A 93 -5.47 -16.70 -1.69
CA GLY A 93 -5.33 -16.55 -3.13
C GLY A 93 -5.37 -15.08 -3.59
N HIS A 94 -4.77 -14.83 -4.76
CA HIS A 94 -4.49 -13.51 -5.34
C HIS A 94 -5.67 -12.53 -5.29
N ALA A 95 -6.83 -12.92 -5.84
CA ALA A 95 -7.97 -12.01 -5.98
C ALA A 95 -8.59 -11.60 -4.64
N ARG A 96 -8.75 -12.56 -3.71
CA ARG A 96 -9.33 -12.28 -2.38
C ARG A 96 -8.38 -11.43 -1.55
N PHE A 97 -7.07 -11.66 -1.66
CA PHE A 97 -6.07 -10.82 -1.00
C PHE A 97 -6.09 -9.39 -1.53
N LEU A 98 -6.15 -9.19 -2.86
CA LEU A 98 -6.23 -7.84 -3.43
C LEU A 98 -7.47 -7.07 -2.93
N VAL A 99 -8.64 -7.71 -2.99
CA VAL A 99 -9.89 -7.09 -2.50
C VAL A 99 -9.80 -6.79 -1.01
N PHE A 100 -9.28 -7.73 -0.22
CA PHE A 100 -9.08 -7.54 1.21
C PHE A 100 -8.17 -6.33 1.51
N TYR A 101 -7.01 -6.24 0.84
CA TYR A 101 -6.09 -5.12 0.97
C TYR A 101 -6.80 -3.79 0.66
N LEU A 102 -7.46 -3.70 -0.49
CA LEU A 102 -8.11 -2.47 -0.93
C LEU A 102 -9.28 -2.02 -0.04
N LEU A 103 -9.96 -2.94 0.65
CA LEU A 103 -11.06 -2.64 1.56
C LEU A 103 -10.60 -2.28 2.98
N CYS A 104 -9.43 -2.76 3.40
CA CYS A 104 -8.89 -2.53 4.75
C CYS A 104 -7.98 -1.30 4.84
N GLY A 105 -7.63 -0.74 3.68
CA GLY A 105 -6.78 0.44 3.54
C GLY A 105 -7.10 1.56 4.50
#